data_AF-A0AA36GDH7-F1
#
_entry.id   AF-A0AA36GDH7-F1
#
_cell.length_a   1.000
_cell.length_b   1.000
_cell.length_c   1.000
_cell.angle_alpha   90.00
_cell.angle_beta   90.00
_cell.angle_gamma   90.00
#
_symmetry.space_group_name_H-M   'P 1'
#
loop_
_entity.id
_entity.type
_entity.pdbx_description
1 polymer ?
#
loop_
_entity_poly.entity_id
_entity_poly.type
_entity_poly.pdbx_seq_one_letter_code
_entity_poly.pdbx_strand_id
1 'polypeptide(L)'
;MFGMPLQVFLVFDRLYYFCYYYVNGLMLCLVVERLLATAMMKTYEYNREWWRVILTQPLAVGLAVGNFFMPDVLSQSLTIISLYIVNISCLIILLFINYRLTSALTGSGAALSTRYQITENIRTIRVLLPTVVFDALVTVSDLCGAMLFDMKHVFDIQRCSDDKYVQMFYVITTVSSIFEFLVPLSLMLSHPAYRRHSLLLYERQPLRIMYQHQSVVKDKTLPKVVNVLGIEIANAGEQAYFENLSRVWNHRL
;
A
#
# COMPACT_ATOMS: atom_id res chain seq x y z
N MET A 1 -8.32 39.29 -12.59
CA MET A 1 -8.52 37.95 -11.99
C MET A 1 -8.86 37.03 -13.15
N PHE A 2 -7.98 36.08 -13.50
CA PHE A 2 -8.13 35.23 -14.69
C PHE A 2 -9.41 34.39 -14.55
N GLY A 3 -10.51 34.86 -15.15
CA GLY A 3 -11.75 34.10 -15.23
C GLY A 3 -11.53 32.95 -16.20
N MET A 4 -11.21 31.76 -15.68
CA MET A 4 -11.33 30.56 -16.50
C MET A 4 -12.77 30.47 -17.01
N PRO A 5 -12.98 30.11 -18.29
CA PRO A 5 -14.32 29.90 -18.81
C PRO A 5 -15.04 28.86 -17.96
N LEU A 6 -16.34 29.06 -17.68
CA LEU A 6 -17.19 28.10 -16.95
C LEU A 6 -17.10 26.68 -17.54
N GLN A 7 -16.90 26.59 -18.86
CA GLN A 7 -16.68 25.32 -19.57
C GLN A 7 -15.42 24.59 -19.10
N VAL A 8 -14.33 25.31 -18.86
CA VAL A 8 -13.08 24.73 -18.37
C VAL A 8 -13.26 24.18 -16.96
N PHE A 9 -13.96 24.92 -16.10
CA PHE A 9 -14.29 24.46 -14.75
C PHE A 9 -15.09 23.15 -14.74
N LEU A 10 -16.14 23.07 -15.57
CA LEU A 10 -16.96 21.87 -15.70
C LEU A 10 -16.18 20.67 -16.23
N VAL A 11 -15.23 20.89 -17.15
CA VAL A 11 -14.37 19.82 -17.67
C VAL A 11 -13.45 19.27 -16.58
N PHE A 12 -12.84 20.14 -15.77
CA PHE A 12 -11.97 19.71 -14.66
C PHE A 12 -12.73 18.96 -13.58
N ASP A 13 -13.93 19.44 -13.21
CA ASP A 13 -14.80 18.78 -12.23
C ASP A 13 -15.17 17.36 -12.71
N ARG A 14 -15.61 17.22 -13.97
CA ARG A 14 -15.90 15.90 -14.55
C ARG A 14 -14.69 15.00 -14.65
N LEU A 15 -13.53 15.54 -15.00
CA LEU A 15 -12.29 14.79 -15.07
C LEU A 15 -11.86 14.29 -13.68
N TYR A 16 -12.01 15.13 -12.66
CA TYR A 16 -11.74 14.77 -11.27
C TYR A 16 -12.59 13.57 -10.84
N TYR A 17 -13.92 13.64 -11.01
CA TYR A 17 -14.80 12.52 -10.68
C TYR A 17 -14.48 11.29 -11.53
N PHE A 18 -14.20 11.43 -12.83
CA PHE A 18 -13.81 10.30 -13.67
C PHE A 18 -12.56 9.58 -13.13
N CYS A 19 -11.50 10.34 -12.84
CA CYS A 19 -10.28 9.79 -12.27
C CYS A 19 -10.55 9.13 -10.92
N TYR A 20 -11.39 9.73 -10.08
CA TYR A 20 -11.73 9.22 -8.76
C TYR A 20 -12.41 7.85 -8.82
N TYR A 21 -13.47 7.73 -9.62
CA TYR A 21 -14.16 6.45 -9.81
C TYR A 21 -13.30 5.42 -10.55
N TYR A 22 -12.46 5.86 -11.48
CA TYR A 22 -11.52 4.98 -12.18
C TYR A 22 -10.50 4.37 -11.21
N VAL A 23 -9.92 5.17 -10.31
CA VAL A 23 -9.00 4.67 -9.27
C VAL A 23 -9.69 3.65 -8.38
N ASN A 24 -10.91 3.93 -7.89
CA ASN A 24 -11.65 2.96 -7.07
C ASN A 24 -11.97 1.66 -7.85
N GLY A 25 -12.33 1.79 -9.13
CA GLY A 25 -12.51 0.65 -10.04
C GLY A 25 -11.23 -0.18 -10.20
N LEU A 26 -10.06 0.46 -10.34
CA LEU A 26 -8.77 -0.23 -10.36
C LEU A 26 -8.49 -0.96 -9.05
N MET A 27 -8.84 -0.39 -7.90
CA MET A 27 -8.69 -1.06 -6.60
C MET A 27 -9.53 -2.33 -6.54
N LEU A 28 -10.77 -2.29 -7.01
CA LEU A 28 -11.61 -3.49 -7.12
C LEU A 28 -10.99 -4.56 -8.02
N CYS A 29 -10.42 -4.15 -9.15
CA CYS A 29 -9.74 -5.06 -10.07
C CYS A 29 -8.53 -5.75 -9.42
N LEU A 30 -7.75 -5.01 -8.62
CA LEU A 30 -6.65 -5.56 -7.83
C LEU A 30 -7.16 -6.57 -6.78
N VAL A 31 -8.26 -6.28 -6.10
CA VAL A 31 -8.88 -7.20 -5.13
C VAL A 31 -9.32 -8.50 -5.80
N VAL A 32 -10.00 -8.41 -6.94
CA VAL A 32 -10.44 -9.58 -7.73
C VAL A 32 -9.24 -10.40 -8.19
N GLU A 33 -8.18 -9.75 -8.65
CA GLU A 33 -6.96 -10.43 -9.08
C GLU A 33 -6.28 -11.16 -7.90
N ARG A 34 -6.20 -10.56 -6.71
CA ARG A 34 -5.70 -11.23 -5.50
C ARG A 34 -6.61 -12.38 -5.04
N LEU A 35 -7.92 -12.26 -5.22
CA LEU A 35 -8.87 -13.35 -4.96
C LEU A 35 -8.63 -14.52 -5.91
N LEU A 36 -8.46 -14.25 -7.21
CA LEU A 36 -8.15 -15.29 -8.20
C LEU A 36 -6.81 -15.96 -7.91
N ALA A 37 -5.78 -15.19 -7.55
CA ALA A 37 -4.49 -15.75 -7.14
C ALA A 37 -4.63 -16.66 -5.90
N THR A 38 -5.53 -16.31 -4.97
CA THR A 38 -5.81 -17.12 -3.78
C THR A 38 -6.63 -18.37 -4.12
N ALA A 39 -7.62 -18.27 -5.02
CA ALA A 39 -8.43 -19.42 -5.42
C ALA A 39 -7.64 -20.42 -6.30
N MET A 40 -6.76 -19.92 -7.16
CA MET A 40 -6.04 -20.70 -8.17
C MET A 40 -4.56 -20.94 -7.81
N MET A 41 -4.16 -20.95 -6.54
CA MET A 41 -2.74 -21.01 -6.13
C MET A 41 -1.92 -22.11 -6.85
N LYS A 42 -2.50 -23.28 -7.11
CA LYS A 42 -1.77 -24.37 -7.78
C LYS A 42 -1.51 -24.13 -9.27
N THR A 43 -2.39 -23.39 -9.95
CA THR A 43 -2.40 -23.24 -11.42
C THR A 43 -2.13 -21.81 -11.87
N TYR A 44 -2.15 -20.83 -10.96
CA TYR A 44 -2.07 -19.41 -11.27
C TYR A 44 -0.75 -19.03 -11.96
N GLU A 45 0.40 -19.55 -11.51
CA GLU A 45 1.71 -19.25 -12.13
C GLU A 45 1.85 -19.84 -13.54
N TYR A 46 1.38 -21.07 -13.74
CA TYR A 46 1.48 -21.75 -15.03
C TYR A 46 0.52 -21.16 -16.06
N ASN A 47 -0.66 -20.72 -15.61
CA ASN A 47 -1.71 -20.17 -16.45
C ASN A 47 -1.86 -18.66 -16.27
N ARG A 48 -0.74 -17.94 -16.05
CA ARG A 48 -0.73 -16.49 -15.86
C ARG A 48 -1.00 -15.79 -17.20
N GLU A 49 -2.24 -15.82 -17.60
CA GLU A 49 -2.73 -15.15 -18.79
C GLU A 49 -2.95 -13.66 -18.47
N TRP A 50 -2.01 -12.82 -18.90
CA TRP A 50 -2.08 -11.36 -18.76
C TRP A 50 -3.37 -10.75 -19.33
N TRP A 51 -4.04 -11.43 -20.27
CA TRP A 51 -5.30 -10.96 -20.84
C TRP A 51 -6.41 -10.79 -19.78
N ARG A 52 -6.42 -11.61 -18.72
CA ARG A 52 -7.40 -11.49 -17.63
C ARG A 52 -7.24 -10.19 -16.86
N VAL A 53 -6.00 -9.76 -16.62
CA VAL A 53 -5.70 -8.47 -16.00
C VAL A 53 -6.09 -7.32 -16.95
N ILE A 54 -5.82 -7.47 -18.25
CA ILE A 54 -6.24 -6.49 -19.26
C ILE A 54 -7.77 -6.36 -19.30
N LEU A 55 -8.52 -7.45 -19.17
CA LEU A 55 -9.99 -7.44 -19.15
C LEU A 55 -10.57 -6.68 -17.95
N THR A 56 -9.83 -6.57 -16.84
CA THR A 56 -10.28 -5.78 -15.68
C THR A 56 -10.24 -4.27 -15.94
N GLN A 57 -9.43 -3.80 -16.90
CA GLN A 57 -9.34 -2.37 -17.24
C GLN A 57 -10.65 -1.81 -17.82
N PRO A 58 -11.31 -2.45 -18.81
CA PRO A 58 -12.65 -2.09 -19.25
C PRO A 58 -13.68 -2.06 -18.13
N LEU A 59 -13.58 -2.93 -17.12
CA LEU A 59 -14.49 -2.93 -15.98
C LEU A 59 -14.33 -1.65 -15.15
N ALA A 60 -13.09 -1.25 -14.83
CA ALA A 60 -12.80 -0.01 -14.11
C ALA A 60 -13.28 1.23 -14.89
N VAL A 61 -13.04 1.26 -16.21
CA VAL A 61 -13.55 2.33 -17.09
C VAL A 61 -15.07 2.32 -17.12
N GLY A 62 -15.70 1.15 -17.21
CA GLY A 62 -17.16 0.99 -17.21
C GLY A 62 -17.81 1.53 -15.93
N LEU A 63 -17.21 1.28 -14.77
CA LEU A 63 -17.66 1.85 -13.49
C LEU A 63 -17.53 3.39 -13.48
N ALA A 64 -16.40 3.91 -13.97
CA ALA A 64 -16.18 5.37 -14.06
C ALA A 64 -17.14 6.05 -15.03
N VAL A 65 -17.42 5.42 -16.18
CA VAL A 65 -18.39 5.92 -17.16
C VAL A 65 -19.82 5.79 -16.65
N GLY A 66 -20.15 4.69 -15.97
CA GLY A 66 -21.45 4.47 -15.35
C GLY A 66 -21.84 5.58 -14.37
N ASN A 67 -20.86 6.14 -13.65
CA ASN A 67 -21.07 7.28 -12.76
C ASN A 67 -21.67 8.51 -13.47
N PHE A 68 -21.29 8.77 -14.73
CA PHE A 68 -21.84 9.90 -15.49
C PHE A 68 -23.32 9.76 -15.82
N PHE A 69 -23.85 8.54 -15.80
CA PHE A 69 -25.27 8.27 -16.04
C PHE A 69 -26.11 8.34 -14.76
N MET A 70 -25.50 8.48 -13.59
CA MET A 70 -26.23 8.63 -12.32
C MET A 70 -26.71 10.07 -12.15
N PRO A 71 -28.03 10.31 -12.03
CA PRO A 71 -28.60 11.66 -12.02
C PRO A 71 -28.39 12.41 -10.69
N ASP A 72 -28.30 11.67 -9.57
CA ASP A 72 -28.29 12.25 -8.22
C ASP A 72 -26.93 12.12 -7.55
N VAL A 73 -26.44 13.22 -6.97
CA VAL A 73 -25.20 13.28 -6.17
C VAL A 73 -25.22 12.28 -5.01
N LEU A 74 -26.39 12.07 -4.40
CA LEU A 74 -26.57 11.11 -3.32
C LEU A 74 -26.38 9.67 -3.82
N SER A 75 -26.90 9.34 -5.01
CA SER A 75 -26.71 8.02 -5.62
C SER A 75 -25.23 7.76 -5.95
N GLN A 76 -24.55 8.77 -6.49
CA GLN A 76 -23.10 8.72 -6.76
C GLN A 76 -22.31 8.48 -5.46
N SER A 77 -22.63 9.24 -4.41
CA SER A 77 -22.01 9.16 -3.08
C SER A 77 -22.22 7.80 -2.41
N LEU A 78 -23.44 7.25 -2.47
CA LEU A 78 -23.74 5.92 -1.95
C LEU A 78 -23.00 4.83 -2.73
N THR A 79 -22.94 4.95 -4.06
CA THR A 79 -22.22 3.99 -4.91
C THR A 79 -20.74 3.93 -4.55
N ILE A 80 -20.10 5.09 -4.36
CA ILE A 80 -18.67 5.10 -4.05
C ILE A 80 -18.35 4.59 -2.64
N ILE A 81 -19.15 4.94 -1.64
CA ILE A 81 -19.03 4.38 -0.29
C ILE A 81 -19.24 2.87 -0.32
N SER A 82 -20.26 2.40 -1.05
CA SER A 82 -20.54 0.97 -1.18
C SER A 82 -19.35 0.23 -1.82
N LEU A 83 -18.71 0.80 -2.84
CA LEU A 83 -17.51 0.22 -3.45
C LEU A 83 -16.35 0.12 -2.46
N TYR A 84 -16.10 1.15 -1.64
CA TYR A 84 -15.07 1.08 -0.59
C TYR A 84 -15.37 0.02 0.45
N ILE A 85 -16.62 -0.09 0.91
CA ILE A 85 -17.03 -1.12 1.88
C ILE A 85 -16.80 -2.52 1.30
N VAL A 86 -17.18 -2.75 0.04
CA VAL A 86 -16.94 -4.03 -0.65
C VAL A 86 -15.44 -4.30 -0.79
N ASN A 87 -14.64 -3.31 -1.19
CA ASN A 87 -13.19 -3.47 -1.32
C ASN A 87 -12.51 -3.81 0.01
N ILE A 88 -12.81 -3.05 1.07
CA ILE A 88 -12.24 -3.26 2.41
C ILE A 88 -12.66 -4.62 2.98
N SER A 89 -13.94 -4.96 2.89
CA SER A 89 -14.45 -6.26 3.39
C SER A 89 -13.83 -7.44 2.64
N CYS A 90 -13.74 -7.38 1.32
CA CYS A 90 -13.05 -8.39 0.51
C CYS A 90 -11.58 -8.53 0.91
N LEU A 91 -10.85 -7.43 1.12
CA LEU A 91 -9.45 -7.48 1.57
C LEU A 91 -9.29 -8.13 2.94
N ILE A 92 -10.18 -7.83 3.89
CA ILE A 92 -10.17 -8.43 5.24
C ILE A 92 -10.46 -9.94 5.15
N ILE A 93 -11.47 -10.33 4.36
CA ILE A 93 -11.82 -11.74 4.15
C ILE A 93 -10.64 -12.48 3.49
N LEU A 94 -10.05 -11.91 2.45
CA LEU A 94 -8.87 -12.46 1.78
C LEU A 94 -7.70 -12.62 2.74
N LEU A 95 -7.44 -11.62 3.58
CA LEU A 95 -6.38 -11.69 4.57
C LEU A 95 -6.62 -12.84 5.55
N PHE A 96 -7.85 -13.00 6.05
CA PHE A 96 -8.22 -14.09 6.94
C PHE A 96 -8.06 -15.47 6.28
N ILE A 97 -8.54 -15.64 5.04
CA ILE A 97 -8.38 -16.88 4.27
C ILE A 97 -6.90 -17.20 4.09
N ASN A 98 -6.08 -16.22 3.70
CA ASN A 98 -4.66 -16.43 3.49
C ASN A 98 -3.92 -16.80 4.80
N TYR A 99 -4.30 -16.23 5.95
CA TYR A 99 -3.75 -16.64 7.25
C TYR A 99 -4.14 -18.06 7.65
N ARG A 100 -5.41 -18.43 7.43
CA ARG A 100 -5.91 -19.78 7.70
C ARG A 100 -5.17 -20.81 6.85
N LEU A 101 -4.98 -20.51 5.56
CA LEU A 101 -4.25 -21.40 4.67
C LEU A 101 -2.76 -21.48 5.03
N THR A 102 -2.13 -20.36 5.40
CA THR A 102 -0.74 -20.37 5.91
C THR A 102 -0.60 -21.30 7.12
N SER A 103 -1.55 -21.22 8.06
CA SER A 103 -1.55 -22.06 9.26
C SER A 103 -1.74 -23.54 8.91
N ALA A 104 -2.64 -23.85 7.98
CA ALA A 104 -2.90 -25.22 7.53
C ALA A 104 -1.72 -25.85 6.76
N LEU A 105 -0.95 -25.05 6.02
CA LEU A 105 0.19 -25.52 5.24
C LEU A 105 1.49 -25.60 6.06
N THR A 106 1.50 -25.03 7.27
CA THR A 106 2.62 -25.11 8.20
C THR A 106 2.66 -26.53 8.77
N GLY A 107 3.62 -27.34 8.29
CA GLY A 107 3.78 -28.75 8.67
C GLY A 107 3.27 -29.77 7.65
N SER A 108 2.49 -29.37 6.64
CA SER A 108 1.88 -30.31 5.68
C SER A 108 2.79 -30.73 4.51
N GLY A 109 4.07 -30.34 4.50
CA GLY A 109 4.98 -30.59 3.38
C GLY A 109 4.59 -29.91 2.05
N ALA A 110 3.75 -28.87 2.09
CA ALA A 110 3.27 -28.18 0.89
C ALA A 110 4.41 -27.63 0.00
N ALA A 111 4.15 -27.60 -1.32
CA ALA A 111 5.09 -27.09 -2.32
C ALA A 111 5.55 -25.66 -1.99
N LEU A 112 6.85 -25.41 -2.21
CA LEU A 112 7.49 -24.12 -1.91
C LEU A 112 6.82 -22.96 -2.66
N SER A 113 6.37 -23.19 -3.90
CA SER A 113 5.65 -22.21 -4.71
C SER A 113 4.33 -21.75 -4.08
N THR A 114 3.52 -22.68 -3.56
CA THR A 114 2.26 -22.34 -2.88
C THR A 114 2.50 -21.47 -1.65
N ARG A 115 3.53 -21.79 -0.84
CA ARG A 115 3.89 -20.99 0.34
C ARG A 115 4.38 -19.59 -0.05
N TYR A 116 5.14 -19.49 -1.13
CA TYR A 116 5.62 -18.23 -1.66
C TYR A 116 4.47 -17.33 -2.09
N GLN A 117 3.53 -17.84 -2.90
CA GLN A 117 2.37 -17.08 -3.38
C GLN A 117 1.47 -16.57 -2.25
N ILE A 118 1.20 -17.38 -1.24
CA ILE A 118 0.40 -16.96 -0.08
C ILE A 118 1.12 -15.85 0.68
N THR A 119 2.42 -16.00 0.90
CA THR A 119 3.23 -14.99 1.59
C THR A 119 3.27 -13.68 0.80
N GLU A 120 3.37 -13.76 -0.52
CA GLU A 120 3.29 -12.61 -1.42
C GLU A 120 1.92 -11.93 -1.33
N ASN A 121 0.82 -12.70 -1.43
CA ASN A 121 -0.53 -12.15 -1.32
C ASN A 121 -0.79 -11.48 0.03
N ILE A 122 -0.35 -12.08 1.15
CA ILE A 122 -0.45 -11.46 2.48
C ILE A 122 0.34 -10.16 2.53
N ARG A 123 1.56 -10.13 1.99
CA ARG A 123 2.37 -8.91 1.92
C ARG A 123 1.64 -7.83 1.11
N THR A 124 1.12 -8.17 -0.06
CA THR A 124 0.39 -7.23 -0.93
C THR A 124 -0.85 -6.69 -0.24
N ILE A 125 -1.66 -7.56 0.39
CA ILE A 125 -2.87 -7.13 1.12
C ILE A 125 -2.51 -6.21 2.30
N ARG A 126 -1.42 -6.49 3.03
CA ARG A 126 -0.97 -5.61 4.14
C ARG A 126 -0.52 -4.23 3.67
N VAL A 127 -0.09 -4.08 2.42
CA VAL A 127 0.22 -2.77 1.80
C VAL A 127 -1.05 -2.10 1.29
N LEU A 128 -1.93 -2.88 0.64
CA LEU A 128 -3.13 -2.39 -0.03
C LEU A 128 -4.21 -1.96 0.96
N LEU A 129 -4.43 -2.73 2.04
CA LEU A 129 -5.47 -2.46 3.03
C LEU A 129 -5.37 -1.07 3.69
N PRO A 130 -4.24 -0.66 4.30
CA PRO A 130 -4.16 0.68 4.89
C PRO A 130 -4.30 1.78 3.84
N THR A 131 -3.78 1.55 2.62
CA THR A 131 -3.92 2.48 1.50
C THR A 131 -5.40 2.72 1.16
N VAL A 132 -6.19 1.65 0.99
CA VAL A 132 -7.64 1.74 0.71
C VAL A 132 -8.39 2.38 1.88
N VAL A 133 -8.00 2.08 3.12
CA VAL A 133 -8.67 2.64 4.30
C VAL A 133 -8.45 4.14 4.40
N PHE A 134 -7.23 4.65 4.19
CA PHE A 134 -6.98 6.09 4.20
C PHE A 134 -7.68 6.80 3.04
N ASP A 135 -7.68 6.21 1.85
CA ASP A 135 -8.39 6.73 0.67
C ASP A 135 -9.92 6.78 0.91
N ALA A 136 -10.48 5.75 1.55
CA ALA A 136 -11.88 5.76 1.98
C ALA A 136 -12.17 6.85 3.02
N LEU A 137 -11.24 7.13 3.94
CA LEU A 137 -11.38 8.21 4.93
C LEU A 137 -11.36 9.59 4.30
N VAL A 138 -10.56 9.82 3.25
CA VAL A 138 -10.62 11.04 2.42
C VAL A 138 -12.04 11.20 1.87
N THR A 139 -12.55 10.15 1.21
CA THR A 139 -13.91 10.14 0.63
C THR A 139 -14.98 10.47 1.67
N VAL A 140 -14.92 9.83 2.84
CA VAL A 140 -15.91 10.05 3.91
C VAL A 140 -15.83 11.47 4.44
N SER A 141 -14.63 12.02 4.62
CA SER A 141 -14.42 13.41 5.04
C SER A 141 -15.07 14.39 4.06
N ASP A 142 -14.80 14.21 2.76
CA ASP A 142 -15.34 15.08 1.71
C ASP A 142 -16.87 14.97 1.59
N LEU A 143 -17.41 13.74 1.67
CA LEU A 143 -18.85 13.51 1.65
C LEU A 143 -19.55 14.06 2.89
N CYS A 144 -18.91 13.98 4.06
CA CYS A 144 -19.43 14.63 5.27
C CYS A 144 -19.49 16.15 5.09
N GLY A 145 -18.48 16.77 4.48
CA GLY A 145 -18.50 18.20 4.15
C GLY A 145 -19.61 18.56 3.17
N ALA A 146 -19.76 17.77 2.11
CA ALA A 146 -20.81 17.98 1.11
C ALA A 146 -22.22 17.82 1.70
N MET A 147 -22.47 16.78 2.51
CA MET A 147 -23.80 16.49 3.03
C MET A 147 -24.22 17.39 4.20
N LEU A 148 -23.30 17.70 5.12
CA LEU A 148 -23.63 18.45 6.34
C LEU A 148 -23.63 19.97 6.13
N PHE A 149 -22.81 20.46 5.20
CA PHE A 149 -22.55 21.88 5.03
C PHE A 149 -22.71 22.36 3.58
N ASP A 150 -23.19 21.51 2.66
CA ASP A 150 -23.34 21.82 1.24
C ASP A 150 -22.04 22.37 0.64
N MET A 151 -20.91 21.81 1.10
CA MET A 151 -19.59 22.19 0.62
C MET A 151 -19.31 21.52 -0.71
N LYS A 152 -18.80 22.31 -1.65
CA LYS A 152 -18.19 21.80 -2.87
C LYS A 152 -16.69 21.62 -2.63
N HIS A 153 -16.06 20.73 -3.40
CA HIS A 153 -14.60 20.62 -3.47
C HIS A 153 -13.94 21.99 -3.72
N VAL A 154 -14.61 22.87 -4.47
CA VAL A 154 -14.15 24.24 -4.74
C VAL A 154 -14.81 25.22 -3.79
N PHE A 155 -13.98 26.05 -3.16
CA PHE A 155 -14.44 27.12 -2.27
C PHE A 155 -15.39 28.09 -3.00
N ASP A 156 -16.58 28.30 -2.42
CA ASP A 156 -17.58 29.24 -2.94
C ASP A 156 -17.34 30.64 -2.37
N ILE A 157 -16.87 31.54 -3.23
CA ILE A 157 -16.58 32.95 -2.88
C ILE A 157 -17.86 33.67 -2.43
N GLN A 158 -19.05 33.27 -2.89
CA GLN A 158 -20.30 33.92 -2.51
C GLN A 158 -20.67 33.68 -1.04
N ARG A 159 -20.18 32.59 -0.44
CA ARG A 159 -20.39 32.25 0.97
C ARG A 159 -19.25 32.73 1.89
N CYS A 160 -18.35 33.58 1.38
CA CYS A 160 -17.21 34.08 2.14
C CYS A 160 -17.61 34.92 3.37
N SER A 161 -18.81 35.48 3.41
CA SER A 161 -19.31 36.23 4.57
C SER A 161 -19.84 35.37 5.71
N ASP A 162 -19.95 34.05 5.53
CA ASP A 162 -20.38 33.12 6.59
C ASP A 162 -19.15 32.51 7.28
N ASP A 163 -18.79 33.06 8.44
CA ASP A 163 -17.64 32.61 9.24
C ASP A 163 -17.70 31.12 9.58
N LYS A 164 -18.91 30.55 9.78
CA LYS A 164 -19.07 29.13 10.11
C LYS A 164 -18.77 28.25 8.89
N TYR A 165 -19.23 28.67 7.71
CA TYR A 165 -18.93 27.97 6.46
C TYR A 165 -17.43 27.96 6.20
N VAL A 166 -16.76 29.11 6.34
CA VAL A 166 -15.31 29.24 6.13
C VAL A 166 -14.52 28.39 7.13
N GLN A 167 -14.88 28.44 8.41
CA GLN A 167 -14.21 27.65 9.45
C GLN A 167 -14.35 26.14 9.17
N MET A 168 -15.57 25.67 8.88
CA MET A 168 -15.81 24.26 8.62
C MET A 168 -15.11 23.80 7.34
N PHE A 169 -15.09 24.64 6.29
CA PHE A 169 -14.37 24.35 5.05
C PHE A 169 -12.88 24.10 5.34
N TYR A 170 -12.22 25.01 6.07
CA TYR A 170 -10.81 24.82 6.43
C TYR A 170 -10.57 23.55 7.26
N VAL A 171 -11.44 23.24 8.21
CA VAL A 171 -11.30 22.03 9.04
C VAL A 171 -11.42 20.78 8.19
N ILE A 172 -12.47 20.66 7.38
CA ILE A 172 -12.70 19.46 6.56
C ILE A 172 -11.60 19.30 5.51
N THR A 173 -11.23 20.37 4.79
CA THR A 173 -10.13 20.32 3.83
C THR A 173 -8.81 19.92 4.50
N THR A 174 -8.51 20.45 5.69
CA THR A 174 -7.29 20.06 6.42
C THR A 174 -7.31 18.58 6.80
N VAL A 175 -8.44 18.08 7.28
CA VAL A 175 -8.61 16.65 7.62
C VAL A 175 -8.44 15.77 6.38
N SER A 176 -9.08 16.12 5.26
CA SER A 176 -8.93 15.40 3.99
C SER A 176 -7.48 15.42 3.51
N SER A 177 -6.79 16.57 3.54
CA SER A 177 -5.38 16.67 3.17
C SER A 177 -4.45 15.85 4.08
N ILE A 178 -4.75 15.73 5.37
CA ILE A 178 -4.00 14.85 6.28
C ILE A 178 -4.17 13.39 5.83
N PHE A 179 -5.39 12.95 5.54
CA PHE A 179 -5.62 11.58 5.06
C PHE A 179 -4.98 11.32 3.69
N GLU A 180 -5.04 12.28 2.76
CA GLU A 180 -4.35 12.20 1.47
C GLU A 180 -2.84 12.04 1.63
N PHE A 181 -2.23 12.72 2.61
CA PHE A 181 -0.82 12.55 2.93
C PHE A 181 -0.51 11.18 3.55
N LEU A 182 -1.46 10.62 4.32
CA LEU A 182 -1.32 9.30 4.92
C LEU A 182 -1.40 8.16 3.89
N VAL A 183 -2.05 8.36 2.74
CA VAL A 183 -2.10 7.38 1.64
C VAL A 183 -0.69 6.96 1.17
N PRO A 184 0.16 7.86 0.62
CA PRO A 184 1.52 7.49 0.18
C PRO A 184 2.41 7.10 1.37
N LEU A 185 2.23 7.70 2.55
CA LEU A 185 2.98 7.31 3.74
C LEU A 185 2.70 5.85 4.13
N SER A 186 1.43 5.44 4.07
CA SER A 186 1.02 4.06 4.36
C SER A 186 1.63 3.06 3.37
N LEU A 187 1.70 3.43 2.09
CA LEU A 187 2.36 2.66 1.04
C LEU A 187 3.86 2.50 1.34
N MET A 188 4.54 3.61 1.67
CA MET A 188 5.98 3.61 1.98
C MET A 188 6.31 2.79 3.23
N LEU A 189 5.53 2.91 4.30
CA LEU A 189 5.75 2.19 5.55
C LEU A 189 5.44 0.70 5.45
N SER A 190 4.41 0.35 4.67
CA SER A 190 3.99 -1.05 4.52
C SER A 190 4.86 -1.81 3.52
N HIS A 191 5.44 -1.12 2.53
CA HIS A 191 6.21 -1.78 1.50
C HIS A 191 7.63 -2.13 2.00
N PRO A 192 7.99 -3.42 2.03
CA PRO A 192 9.21 -3.92 2.67
C PRO A 192 10.52 -3.50 1.99
N ALA A 193 10.52 -3.11 0.72
CA ALA A 193 11.71 -2.51 0.11
C ALA A 193 12.03 -1.15 0.77
N TYR A 194 11.00 -0.32 0.99
CA TYR A 194 11.15 0.98 1.63
C TYR A 194 11.33 0.87 3.15
N ARG A 195 10.67 -0.10 3.79
CA ARG A 195 10.90 -0.41 5.21
C ARG A 195 12.34 -0.85 5.48
N ARG A 196 12.95 -1.66 4.62
CA ARG A 196 14.37 -2.05 4.77
C ARG A 196 15.30 -0.86 4.57
N HIS A 197 15.06 -0.03 3.56
CA HIS A 197 15.88 1.16 3.33
C HIS A 197 15.77 2.20 4.45
N SER A 198 14.57 2.43 5.00
CA SER A 198 14.39 3.35 6.13
C SER A 198 15.04 2.83 7.42
N LEU A 199 14.91 1.52 7.72
CA LEU A 199 15.61 0.91 8.85
C LEU A 199 17.13 0.95 8.68
N LEU A 200 17.66 0.63 7.49
CA LEU A 200 19.10 0.71 7.21
C LEU A 200 19.65 2.14 7.25
N LEU A 201 18.84 3.15 6.89
CA LEU A 201 19.21 4.56 7.02
C LEU A 201 19.23 5.00 8.49
N TYR A 202 18.24 4.56 9.28
CA TYR A 202 18.16 4.86 10.71
C TYR A 202 19.27 4.17 11.51
N GLU A 203 19.59 2.91 11.18
CA GLU A 203 20.64 2.13 11.82
C GLU A 203 22.06 2.58 11.43
N ARG A 204 22.22 3.24 10.26
CA ARG A 204 23.50 3.84 9.83
C ARG A 204 23.81 5.21 10.45
N GLN A 205 22.83 5.91 11.03
CA GLN A 205 23.08 7.22 11.66
C GLN A 205 23.83 7.17 13.00
N PRO A 206 23.61 6.22 13.93
CA PRO A 206 24.38 6.17 15.18
C PRO A 206 25.80 5.58 15.02
N LEU A 207 26.03 4.71 14.02
CA LEU A 207 27.33 4.03 13.83
C LEU A 207 28.42 4.92 13.23
N ARG A 208 28.09 5.97 12.48
CA ARG A 208 29.09 6.91 11.93
C ARG A 208 29.74 7.79 13.00
N ILE A 209 29.02 8.13 14.07
CA ILE A 209 29.56 8.96 15.16
C ILE A 209 30.49 8.14 16.05
N MET A 210 30.22 6.84 16.22
CA MET A 210 31.03 5.97 17.09
C MET A 210 32.32 5.46 16.39
N TYR A 211 32.28 5.16 15.09
CA TYR A 211 33.44 4.66 14.35
C TYR A 211 34.54 5.71 14.11
N GLN A 212 34.21 7.00 14.11
CA GLN A 212 35.22 8.05 13.93
C GLN A 212 36.12 8.25 15.16
N HIS A 213 35.76 7.69 16.32
CA HIS A 213 36.57 7.78 17.53
C HIS A 213 37.41 6.53 17.84
N GLN A 214 37.25 5.44 17.07
CA GLN A 214 37.84 4.14 17.39
C GLN A 214 38.87 3.62 16.37
N SER A 215 39.23 4.41 15.36
CA SER A 215 40.10 3.99 14.23
C SER A 215 41.61 4.09 14.48
N VAL A 216 42.09 4.27 15.72
CA VAL A 216 43.53 4.47 15.97
C VAL A 216 44.29 3.18 16.31
N VAL A 217 43.66 2.08 16.74
CA VAL A 217 44.45 0.88 17.12
C VAL A 217 43.71 -0.43 16.86
N LYS A 218 44.06 -1.15 15.78
CA LYS A 218 44.50 -2.57 15.84
C LYS A 218 44.73 -3.24 14.48
N ASP A 219 45.98 -3.67 14.31
CA ASP A 219 46.51 -4.94 13.78
C ASP A 219 46.06 -5.51 12.42
N LYS A 220 47.05 -5.53 11.52
CA LYS A 220 47.02 -5.91 10.10
C LYS A 220 47.37 -7.39 9.82
N THR A 221 46.86 -8.37 10.57
CA THR A 221 47.37 -9.76 10.41
C THR A 221 46.33 -10.86 10.20
N LEU A 222 45.07 -10.56 9.86
CA LEU A 222 44.11 -11.61 9.50
C LEU A 222 43.51 -11.39 8.10
N PRO A 223 43.48 -12.42 7.23
CA PRO A 223 42.92 -12.31 5.89
C PRO A 223 41.41 -12.08 5.97
N LYS A 224 41.00 -10.94 5.43
CA LYS A 224 39.64 -10.43 5.40
C LYS A 224 38.83 -11.19 4.34
N VAL A 225 37.87 -12.00 4.76
CA VAL A 225 36.97 -12.71 3.83
C VAL A 225 35.72 -11.86 3.61
N VAL A 226 35.52 -11.43 2.36
CA VAL A 226 34.44 -10.54 1.93
C VAL A 226 33.57 -11.27 0.92
N ASN A 227 32.24 -11.15 1.04
CA ASN A 227 31.32 -11.69 0.04
C ASN A 227 31.44 -10.94 -1.30
N VAL A 228 30.92 -11.53 -2.38
CA VAL A 228 30.72 -10.94 -3.72
C VAL A 228 29.91 -9.62 -3.68
N LEU A 229 29.15 -9.38 -2.61
CA LEU A 229 28.42 -8.13 -2.35
C LEU A 229 29.19 -7.10 -1.49
N GLY A 230 30.48 -7.33 -1.21
CA GLY A 230 31.32 -6.41 -0.44
C GLY A 230 31.07 -6.41 1.08
N ILE A 231 30.28 -7.36 1.59
CA ILE A 231 29.95 -7.49 3.02
C ILE A 231 30.98 -8.38 3.71
N GLU A 232 31.53 -7.89 4.82
CA GLU A 232 32.46 -8.64 5.68
C GLU A 232 31.69 -9.67 6.49
N ILE A 233 31.95 -10.96 6.25
CA ILE A 233 31.21 -12.06 6.89
C ILE A 233 31.86 -12.51 8.20
N ALA A 234 33.15 -12.24 8.43
CA ALA A 234 33.84 -12.72 9.62
C ALA A 234 34.25 -11.56 10.54
N ASN A 235 33.38 -11.23 11.49
CA ASN A 235 33.81 -10.58 12.74
C ASN A 235 34.28 -11.68 13.70
N ALA A 236 35.37 -11.45 14.43
CA ALA A 236 36.14 -12.44 15.22
C ALA A 236 35.35 -13.28 16.27
N GLY A 237 34.05 -13.02 16.46
CA GLY A 237 33.16 -13.85 17.28
C GLY A 237 32.52 -15.05 16.55
N GLU A 238 32.36 -15.01 15.23
CA GLU A 238 31.69 -16.10 14.48
C GLU A 238 32.62 -17.28 14.13
N GLN A 239 33.94 -17.09 14.10
CA GLN A 239 34.88 -18.20 13.91
C GLN A 239 34.81 -19.24 15.04
N ALA A 240 34.57 -18.79 16.28
CA ALA A 240 34.32 -19.70 17.41
C ALA A 240 33.00 -20.49 17.26
N TYR A 241 32.00 -19.92 16.58
CA TYR A 241 30.74 -20.59 16.28
C TYR A 241 30.92 -21.68 15.23
N PHE A 242 31.69 -21.41 14.17
CA PHE A 242 32.00 -22.40 13.13
C PHE A 242 32.97 -23.49 13.60
N GLU A 243 33.91 -23.19 14.49
CA GLU A 243 34.75 -24.21 15.14
C GLU A 243 33.95 -25.12 16.09
N ASN A 244 32.96 -24.58 16.81
CA ASN A 244 32.08 -25.42 17.63
C ASN A 244 31.20 -26.32 16.77
N LEU A 245 30.69 -25.81 15.65
CA LEU A 245 29.92 -26.62 14.69
C LEU A 245 30.78 -27.73 14.06
N SER A 246 32.03 -27.45 13.70
CA SER A 246 32.92 -28.46 13.12
C SER A 246 33.35 -29.53 14.13
N ARG A 247 33.59 -29.17 15.39
CA ARG A 247 33.84 -30.14 16.48
C ARG A 247 32.64 -31.05 16.75
N VAL A 248 31.42 -30.50 16.76
CA VAL A 248 30.20 -31.28 16.96
C VAL A 248 29.95 -32.24 15.79
N TRP A 249 30.30 -31.83 14.57
CA TRP A 249 30.13 -32.65 13.38
C TRP A 249 31.12 -33.84 13.32
N ASN A 250 32.37 -33.60 13.70
CA ASN A 250 33.42 -34.63 13.67
C ASN A 250 33.33 -35.66 14.80
N HIS A 251 32.56 -35.39 15.86
CA HIS A 251 32.32 -36.35 16.95
C HIS A 251 31.14 -37.31 16.70
N ARG A 252 30.46 -37.22 15.55
CA ARG A 252 29.36 -38.12 15.15
C ARG A 252 29.71 -39.10 14.03
N LEU A 253 31.00 -39.21 13.69
CA LEU A 253 31.59 -40.26 12.86
C LEU A 253 32.59 -41.05 13.73
#